data_AF-A0A554L0S3-F1
#
_entry.id   AF-A0A554L0S3-F1
#
_cell.length_a   1.000
_cell.length_b   1.000
_cell.length_c   1.000
_cell.angle_alpha   90.00
_cell.angle_beta   90.00
_cell.angle_gamma   90.00
#
_symmetry.space_group_name_H-M   'P 1'
#
loop_
_entity.id
_entity.type
_entity.pdbx_description
1 polymer ?
#
loop_
_entity_poly.entity_id
_entity_poly.type
_entity_poly.pdbx_seq_one_letter_code
_entity_poly.pdbx_strand_id
1 'polypeptide(L)'
;MSARPAHEPTLASNNGHRVGKESLKYALSAYAGVSRNFLARPKFGAGLSTMWVLIAGTFLLPALVSAQTLLNTLALVNTFLNALIGLFITLAIVAFFWGLIKYLVNMGSENAKEGIQIMLWGIIAIFVMVSIWGIIRLLQATFRVTSTDPVIPKGIQINTGGGNF
;
A
#
# COMPACT_ATOMS: atom_id res chain seq x y z
N MET A 1 -64.98 -47.76 4.42
CA MET A 1 -63.92 -48.75 4.72
C MET A 1 -62.81 -48.00 5.46
N SER A 2 -62.94 -47.92 6.78
CA SER A 2 -62.15 -47.09 7.71
C SER A 2 -61.00 -47.88 8.34
N ALA A 3 -59.95 -47.13 8.71
CA ALA A 3 -58.63 -47.54 9.17
C ALA A 3 -58.55 -48.45 10.42
N ARG A 4 -57.39 -49.14 10.58
CA ARG A 4 -56.53 -49.37 11.78
C ARG A 4 -55.71 -50.69 11.66
N PRO A 5 -54.65 -50.96 12.47
CA PRO A 5 -53.56 -50.12 13.00
C PRO A 5 -52.14 -50.78 13.00
N ALA A 6 -51.12 -49.96 13.30
CA ALA A 6 -49.77 -50.15 13.88
C ALA A 6 -49.03 -51.53 13.88
N HIS A 7 -47.80 -51.53 13.35
CA HIS A 7 -46.77 -52.55 13.58
C HIS A 7 -45.84 -52.15 14.74
N GLU A 8 -45.78 -53.00 15.76
CA GLU A 8 -44.76 -52.98 16.81
C GLU A 8 -43.43 -53.52 16.27
N PRO A 9 -42.26 -52.94 16.62
CA PRO A 9 -40.97 -53.54 16.32
C PRO A 9 -40.60 -54.60 17.36
N THR A 10 -40.42 -55.83 16.88
CA THR A 10 -39.92 -56.98 17.62
C THR A 10 -38.41 -56.86 17.89
N LEU A 11 -38.07 -56.65 19.16
CA LEU A 11 -36.91 -57.12 19.93
C LEU A 11 -35.63 -57.46 19.13
N ALA A 12 -34.67 -56.54 19.21
CA ALA A 12 -33.28 -56.76 18.80
C ALA A 12 -32.67 -57.99 19.49
N SER A 13 -32.38 -58.99 18.66
CA SER A 13 -31.73 -60.25 19.01
C SER A 13 -30.32 -60.02 19.57
N ASN A 14 -30.11 -60.60 20.75
CA ASN A 14 -28.89 -60.65 21.54
C ASN A 14 -27.76 -61.39 20.79
N ASN A 15 -27.07 -60.69 19.89
CA ASN A 15 -25.81 -61.16 19.29
C ASN A 15 -24.79 -60.02 19.02
N GLY A 16 -25.03 -58.82 19.56
CA GLY A 16 -24.15 -57.65 19.38
C GLY A 16 -22.76 -57.79 20.01
N HIS A 17 -22.58 -58.70 20.97
CA HIS A 17 -21.32 -58.83 21.70
C HIS A 17 -20.20 -59.53 20.92
N ARG A 18 -20.51 -60.34 19.89
CA ARG A 18 -19.47 -61.08 19.12
C ARG A 18 -19.18 -60.42 17.77
N VAL A 19 -20.21 -59.87 17.13
CA VAL A 19 -20.08 -59.19 15.83
C VAL A 19 -19.22 -57.93 15.95
N GLY A 20 -19.36 -57.18 17.06
CA GLY A 20 -18.57 -55.98 17.29
C GLY A 20 -17.06 -56.24 17.34
N LYS A 21 -16.62 -57.36 17.94
CA LYS A 21 -15.19 -57.63 18.13
C LYS A 21 -14.49 -58.03 16.83
N GLU A 22 -15.21 -58.73 15.94
CA GLU A 22 -14.68 -59.15 14.64
C GLU A 22 -14.70 -57.99 13.65
N SER A 23 -15.80 -57.22 13.56
CA SER A 23 -15.88 -56.03 12.70
C SER A 23 -14.85 -54.95 13.08
N LEU A 24 -14.53 -54.82 14.38
CA LEU A 24 -13.45 -53.95 14.85
C LEU A 24 -12.07 -54.40 14.35
N LYS A 25 -11.78 -55.71 14.24
CA LYS A 25 -10.50 -56.20 13.70
C LYS A 25 -10.33 -55.85 12.23
N TYR A 26 -11.40 -56.02 11.43
CA TYR A 26 -11.38 -55.64 10.01
C TYR A 26 -11.30 -54.11 9.82
N ALA A 27 -12.04 -53.35 10.62
CA ALA A 27 -11.98 -51.89 10.60
C ALA A 27 -10.60 -51.37 11.03
N LEU A 28 -9.96 -52.02 12.01
CA LEU A 28 -8.63 -51.67 12.49
C LEU A 28 -7.53 -52.02 11.48
N SER A 29 -7.62 -53.14 10.74
CA SER A 29 -6.62 -53.46 9.71
C SER A 29 -6.74 -52.53 8.50
N ALA A 30 -7.97 -52.13 8.14
CA ALA A 30 -8.24 -51.14 7.09
C ALA A 30 -7.69 -49.76 7.48
N TYR A 31 -7.84 -49.34 8.73
CA TYR A 31 -7.23 -48.09 9.23
C TYR A 31 -5.70 -48.19 9.36
N ALA A 32 -5.17 -49.35 9.76
CA ALA A 32 -3.74 -49.58 9.89
C ALA A 32 -3.00 -49.53 8.53
N GLY A 33 -3.67 -49.89 7.43
CA GLY A 33 -3.13 -49.81 6.07
C GLY A 33 -3.09 -48.38 5.50
N VAL A 34 -4.06 -47.55 5.84
CA VAL A 34 -4.17 -46.16 5.34
C VAL A 34 -3.15 -45.23 6.00
N SER A 35 -2.81 -45.48 7.27
CA SER A 35 -1.89 -44.60 8.04
C SER A 35 -0.42 -44.69 7.60
N ARG A 36 0.00 -45.71 6.84
CA ARG A 36 1.41 -45.86 6.44
C ARG A 36 1.79 -45.00 5.23
N ASN A 37 0.86 -44.80 4.29
CA ASN A 37 1.15 -44.06 3.06
C ASN A 37 0.79 -42.56 3.15
N PHE A 38 -0.08 -42.17 4.09
CA PHE A 38 -0.50 -40.78 4.26
C PHE A 38 0.39 -39.96 5.21
N LEU A 39 1.27 -40.62 5.97
CA LEU A 39 2.28 -39.96 6.81
C LEU A 39 3.68 -40.09 6.22
N ALA A 40 3.79 -40.28 4.90
CA ALA A 40 4.97 -39.86 4.18
C ALA A 40 5.05 -38.33 4.29
N ARG A 41 5.53 -37.85 5.45
CA ARG A 41 5.96 -36.48 5.64
C ARG A 41 6.92 -36.23 4.50
N PRO A 42 6.59 -35.34 3.55
CA PRO A 42 7.53 -35.07 2.50
C PRO A 42 8.79 -34.56 3.20
N LYS A 43 9.90 -35.28 3.05
CA LYS A 43 11.19 -34.90 3.63
C LYS A 43 11.76 -33.75 2.82
N PHE A 44 10.99 -32.66 2.68
CA PHE A 44 11.54 -31.37 2.36
C PHE A 44 12.29 -30.95 3.61
N GLY A 45 13.62 -30.98 3.53
CA GLY A 45 14.50 -30.61 4.63
C GLY A 45 14.03 -29.31 5.28
N ALA A 46 14.08 -29.25 6.61
CA ALA A 46 13.55 -28.16 7.42
C ALA A 46 14.10 -26.75 7.07
N GLY A 47 15.04 -26.64 6.13
CA GLY A 47 15.52 -25.37 5.59
C GLY A 47 14.76 -24.83 4.36
N LEU A 48 14.02 -25.66 3.62
CA LEU A 48 13.40 -25.23 2.36
C LEU A 48 11.94 -24.75 2.51
N SER A 49 11.20 -25.23 3.52
CA SER A 49 9.79 -24.89 3.71
C SER A 49 9.55 -23.58 4.47
N THR A 50 10.47 -23.17 5.34
CA THR A 50 10.42 -21.86 6.04
C THR A 50 10.78 -20.71 5.09
N MET A 51 11.64 -20.94 4.10
CA MET A 51 12.00 -19.92 3.11
C MET A 51 10.79 -19.47 2.28
N TRP A 52 9.86 -20.35 1.92
CA TRP A 52 8.64 -19.96 1.19
C TRP A 52 7.67 -19.14 2.03
N VAL A 53 7.56 -19.42 3.34
CA VAL A 53 6.72 -18.64 4.26
C VAL A 53 7.35 -17.26 4.53
N LEU A 54 8.68 -17.18 4.60
CA LEU A 54 9.40 -15.92 4.74
C LEU A 54 9.36 -15.10 3.44
N ILE A 55 9.45 -15.71 2.27
CA ILE A 55 9.34 -15.03 0.97
C ILE A 55 7.90 -14.54 0.72
N ALA A 56 6.90 -15.40 0.93
CA ALA A 56 5.50 -15.01 0.81
C ALA A 56 5.11 -13.98 1.89
N GLY A 57 5.59 -14.15 3.12
CA GLY A 57 5.43 -13.19 4.20
C GLY A 57 6.08 -11.84 3.90
N THR A 58 7.31 -11.81 3.38
CA THR A 58 8.00 -10.56 3.02
C THR A 58 7.32 -9.82 1.88
N PHE A 59 6.58 -10.51 0.99
CA PHE A 59 5.79 -9.90 -0.07
C PHE A 59 4.37 -9.50 0.36
N LEU A 60 3.77 -10.20 1.33
CA LEU A 60 2.43 -9.92 1.86
C LEU A 60 2.43 -8.93 3.04
N LEU A 61 3.51 -8.82 3.80
CA LEU A 61 3.67 -7.83 4.88
C LEU A 61 3.58 -6.38 4.36
N PRO A 62 4.21 -6.01 3.22
CA PRO A 62 4.01 -4.71 2.59
C PRO A 62 2.57 -4.50 2.15
N ALA A 63 1.83 -5.54 1.76
CA ALA A 63 0.44 -5.42 1.34
C ALA A 63 -0.49 -5.08 2.53
N LEU A 64 -0.22 -5.60 3.73
CA LEU A 64 -0.94 -5.21 4.96
C LEU A 64 -0.48 -3.84 5.51
N VAL A 65 0.81 -3.51 5.36
CA VAL A 65 1.33 -2.16 5.62
C VAL A 65 0.80 -1.13 4.60
N SER A 66 0.41 -1.57 3.39
CA SER A 66 0.04 -0.73 2.24
C SER A 66 -1.16 0.18 2.49
N ALA A 67 -2.10 -0.24 3.33
CA ALA A 67 -3.38 0.45 3.54
C ALA A 67 -3.23 1.77 4.32
N GLN A 68 -2.29 1.84 5.27
CA GLN A 68 -1.90 3.10 5.94
C GLN A 68 -0.72 3.79 5.26
N THR A 69 0.12 3.07 4.51
CA THR A 69 1.28 3.68 3.87
C THR A 69 0.96 4.50 2.62
N LEU A 70 -0.20 4.38 1.96
CA LEU A 70 -0.48 5.21 0.78
C LEU A 70 -0.43 6.71 1.12
N LEU A 71 -1.05 7.13 2.22
CA LEU A 71 -0.99 8.54 2.62
C LEU A 71 0.42 8.94 3.09
N ASN A 72 1.14 8.04 3.75
CA ASN A 72 2.51 8.31 4.20
C ASN A 72 3.53 8.35 3.04
N THR A 73 3.36 7.52 2.00
CA THR A 73 4.20 7.54 0.80
C THR A 73 3.89 8.75 -0.05
N LEU A 74 2.61 9.11 -0.22
CA LEU A 74 2.23 10.36 -0.91
C LEU A 74 2.78 11.59 -0.18
N ALA A 75 2.71 11.63 1.15
CA ALA A 75 3.27 12.72 1.95
C ALA A 75 4.79 12.80 1.83
N LEU A 76 5.49 11.66 1.85
CA LEU A 76 6.95 11.60 1.69
C LEU A 76 7.38 12.02 0.28
N VAL A 77 6.67 11.57 -0.76
CA VAL A 77 6.90 11.97 -2.15
C VAL A 77 6.67 13.47 -2.32
N ASN A 78 5.56 14.01 -1.81
CA ASN A 78 5.29 15.46 -1.86
C ASN A 78 6.39 16.27 -1.17
N THR A 79 6.84 15.83 0.01
CA THR A 79 7.92 16.50 0.74
C THR A 79 9.23 16.48 -0.06
N PHE A 80 9.57 15.34 -0.67
CA PHE A 80 10.76 15.18 -1.48
C PHE A 80 10.72 16.04 -2.76
N LEU A 81 9.58 16.06 -3.45
CA LEU A 81 9.38 16.89 -4.65
C LEU A 81 9.47 18.38 -4.32
N ASN A 82 8.85 18.83 -3.23
CA ASN A 82 8.93 20.24 -2.81
C ASN A 82 10.37 20.63 -2.44
N ALA A 83 11.12 19.75 -1.79
CA ALA A 83 12.53 19.98 -1.49
C ALA A 83 13.38 20.06 -2.78
N LEU A 84 13.14 19.17 -3.75
CA LEU A 84 13.80 19.21 -5.05
C LEU A 84 13.51 20.51 -5.80
N ILE A 85 12.25 20.95 -5.86
CA ILE A 85 11.87 22.20 -6.51
C ILE A 85 12.62 23.38 -5.88
N GLY A 86 12.67 23.47 -4.55
CA GLY A 86 13.44 24.49 -3.84
C GLY A 86 14.95 24.47 -4.17
N LEU A 87 15.51 23.27 -4.28
CA LEU A 87 16.92 23.08 -4.68
C LEU A 87 17.18 23.57 -6.11
N PHE A 88 16.31 23.21 -7.07
CA PHE A 88 16.43 23.65 -8.46
C PHE A 88 16.27 25.17 -8.61
N ILE A 89 15.37 25.80 -7.87
CA ILE A 89 15.23 27.26 -7.86
C ILE A 89 16.53 27.91 -7.38
N THR A 90 17.11 27.40 -6.30
CA THR A 90 18.38 27.92 -5.75
C THR A 90 19.51 27.77 -6.76
N LEU A 91 19.65 26.60 -7.39
CA LEU A 91 20.65 26.35 -8.43
C LEU A 91 20.44 27.22 -9.68
N ALA A 92 19.19 27.41 -10.12
CA ALA A 92 18.87 28.23 -11.28
C ALA A 92 19.25 29.69 -11.05
N ILE A 93 19.00 30.23 -9.86
CA ILE A 93 19.41 31.59 -9.48
C ILE A 93 20.93 31.71 -9.50
N VAL A 94 21.66 30.76 -8.92
CA VAL A 94 23.13 30.75 -8.93
C VAL A 94 23.69 30.70 -10.36
N ALA A 95 23.15 29.81 -11.20
CA ALA A 95 23.56 29.69 -12.60
C ALA A 95 23.27 30.96 -13.41
N PHE A 96 22.12 31.61 -13.16
CA PHE A 96 21.77 32.89 -13.77
C PHE A 96 22.78 33.98 -13.40
N PHE A 97 23.12 34.14 -12.11
CA PHE A 97 24.12 35.11 -11.68
C PHE A 97 25.52 34.80 -12.21
N TRP A 98 25.89 33.52 -12.30
CA TRP A 98 27.16 33.12 -12.92
C TRP A 98 27.25 33.53 -14.39
N GLY A 99 26.17 33.32 -15.16
CA GLY A 99 26.04 33.78 -16.54
C GLY A 99 26.13 35.31 -16.65
N LEU A 100 25.44 36.03 -15.75
CA LEU A 100 25.46 37.49 -15.70
C LEU A 100 26.86 38.04 -15.42
N ILE A 101 27.55 37.51 -14.42
CA ILE A 101 28.93 37.94 -14.08
C ILE A 101 29.86 37.65 -15.25
N LYS A 102 29.79 36.45 -15.85
CA LYS A 102 30.62 36.10 -17.02
C LYS A 102 30.34 37.03 -18.20
N TYR A 103 29.08 37.40 -18.43
CA TYR A 103 28.70 38.36 -19.46
C TYR A 103 29.31 39.74 -19.19
N LEU A 104 29.13 40.27 -17.97
CA LEU A 104 29.63 41.59 -17.56
C LEU A 104 31.16 41.71 -17.67
N VAL A 105 31.90 40.67 -17.27
CA VAL A 105 33.37 40.67 -17.32
C VAL A 105 33.89 40.58 -18.75
N ASN A 106 33.18 39.88 -19.65
CA ASN A 106 33.62 39.67 -21.03
C ASN A 106 32.98 40.64 -22.03
N MET A 107 32.27 41.67 -21.56
CA MET A 107 31.59 42.65 -22.43
C MET A 107 32.56 43.25 -23.45
N GLY A 108 32.15 43.23 -24.73
CA GLY A 108 32.97 43.75 -25.83
C GLY A 108 33.99 42.77 -26.43
N SER A 109 34.10 41.55 -25.89
CA SER A 109 34.89 40.46 -26.48
C SER A 109 33.99 39.40 -27.13
N GLU A 110 34.59 38.52 -27.94
CA GLU A 110 33.86 37.41 -28.56
C GLU A 110 33.26 36.44 -27.52
N ASN A 111 33.85 36.37 -26.32
CA ASN A 111 33.38 35.56 -25.20
C ASN A 111 32.12 36.10 -24.52
N ALA A 112 31.69 37.33 -24.82
CA ALA A 112 30.43 37.89 -24.32
C ALA A 112 29.21 37.04 -24.75
N LYS A 113 29.28 36.45 -25.96
CA LYS A 113 28.23 35.61 -26.54
C LYS A 113 27.93 34.38 -25.67
N GLU A 114 28.99 33.80 -25.09
CA GLU A 114 28.87 32.63 -24.20
C GLU A 114 28.22 32.99 -22.85
N GLY A 115 28.57 34.16 -22.29
CA GLY A 115 27.92 34.69 -21.08
C GLY A 115 26.42 34.93 -21.29
N ILE A 116 26.04 35.51 -22.43
CA ILE A 116 24.63 35.70 -22.81
C ILE A 116 23.92 34.35 -22.93
N GLN A 117 24.53 33.36 -23.56
CA GLN A 117 23.92 32.04 -23.75
C GLN A 117 23.62 31.38 -22.39
N ILE A 118 24.58 31.39 -21.45
CA ILE A 118 24.36 30.84 -20.10
C ILE A 118 23.28 31.62 -19.35
N MET A 119 23.28 32.95 -19.45
CA MET A 119 22.26 33.81 -18.84
C MET A 119 20.86 33.49 -19.41
N LEU A 120 20.72 33.32 -20.73
CA LEU A 120 19.45 32.99 -21.37
C LEU A 120 18.93 31.62 -20.92
N TRP A 121 19.78 30.61 -20.82
CA TRP A 121 19.39 29.31 -20.26
C TRP A 121 18.92 29.43 -18.81
N GLY A 122 19.57 30.27 -18.01
CA GLY A 122 19.14 30.58 -16.63
C GLY A 122 17.77 31.26 -16.58
N ILE A 123 17.51 32.26 -17.44
CA ILE A 123 16.22 32.96 -17.52
C ILE A 123 15.11 31.99 -17.93
N ILE A 124 15.35 31.14 -18.92
CA ILE A 124 14.38 30.15 -19.38
C ILE A 124 14.03 29.18 -18.24
N ALA A 125 15.04 28.69 -17.51
CA ALA A 125 14.82 27.81 -16.36
C ALA A 125 13.95 28.47 -15.28
N ILE A 126 14.26 29.72 -14.91
CA ILE A 126 13.47 30.48 -13.93
C ILE A 126 12.05 30.72 -14.45
N PHE A 127 11.90 31.09 -15.71
CA PHE A 127 10.61 31.34 -16.34
C PHE A 127 9.69 30.11 -16.26
N VAL A 128 10.20 28.93 -16.60
CA VAL A 128 9.42 27.68 -16.53
C VAL A 128 8.99 27.39 -15.08
N MET A 129 9.90 27.53 -14.10
CA MET A 129 9.59 27.28 -12.69
C MET A 129 8.49 28.23 -12.15
N VAL A 130 8.59 29.52 -12.49
CA VAL A 130 7.58 30.52 -12.07
C VAL A 130 6.26 30.32 -12.81
N SER A 131 6.31 29.98 -14.11
CA SER A 131 5.13 29.72 -14.94
C SER A 131 4.28 28.57 -14.38
N ILE A 132 4.91 27.47 -13.97
CA ILE A 132 4.22 26.33 -13.35
C ILE A 132 3.47 26.78 -12.08
N TRP A 133 4.11 27.54 -11.19
CA TRP A 133 3.46 28.04 -9.97
C TRP A 133 2.31 29.01 -10.27
N GLY A 134 2.48 29.87 -11.28
CA GLY A 134 1.44 30.80 -11.73
C GLY A 134 0.22 30.07 -12.28
N ILE A 135 0.43 29.06 -13.11
CA ILE A 135 -0.64 28.21 -13.66
C ILE A 135 -1.32 27.43 -12.53
N ILE A 136 -0.57 26.83 -11.60
CA ILE A 136 -1.14 26.13 -10.44
C ILE A 136 -2.06 27.06 -9.64
N ARG A 137 -1.63 28.30 -9.35
CA ARG A 137 -2.48 29.30 -8.66
C ARG A 137 -3.73 29.65 -9.47
N LEU A 138 -3.58 29.83 -10.78
CA LEU A 138 -4.70 30.15 -11.66
C LEU A 138 -5.74 29.02 -11.65
N LEU A 139 -5.31 27.77 -11.72
CA LEU A 139 -6.18 26.61 -11.65
C LEU A 139 -6.86 26.50 -10.28
N GLN A 140 -6.13 26.70 -9.18
CA GLN A 140 -6.69 26.71 -7.83
C GLN A 140 -7.78 27.79 -7.68
N ALA A 141 -7.53 29.00 -8.19
CA ALA A 141 -8.49 30.09 -8.19
C ALA A 141 -9.72 29.76 -9.05
N THR A 142 -9.52 29.17 -10.23
CA THR A 142 -10.59 28.81 -11.17
C THR A 142 -11.52 27.74 -10.59
N PHE A 143 -10.95 26.71 -9.97
CA PHE A 143 -11.72 25.60 -9.39
C PHE A 143 -12.13 25.83 -7.92
N ARG A 144 -11.79 26.99 -7.36
CA ARG A 144 -12.02 27.34 -5.94
C ARG A 144 -11.50 26.28 -4.96
N VAL A 145 -10.41 25.60 -5.32
CA VAL A 145 -9.77 24.59 -4.48
C VAL A 145 -8.70 25.30 -3.66
N THR A 146 -9.09 25.80 -2.48
CA THR A 146 -8.21 26.56 -1.58
C THR A 146 -7.74 25.76 -0.36
N SER A 147 -8.25 24.53 -0.18
CA SER A 147 -7.97 23.69 0.99
C SER A 147 -7.24 22.42 0.58
N THR A 148 -5.96 22.32 0.97
CA THR A 148 -5.20 21.07 1.04
C THR A 148 -5.51 20.26 2.30
N ASP A 149 -6.34 20.80 3.20
CA ASP A 149 -6.74 20.12 4.43
C ASP A 149 -7.77 19.02 4.11
N PRO A 150 -7.54 17.77 4.56
CA PRO A 150 -8.56 16.74 4.50
C PRO A 150 -9.83 17.26 5.17
N VAL A 151 -10.96 17.26 4.45
CA VAL A 151 -12.27 17.56 5.03
C VAL A 151 -12.63 16.39 5.93
N ILE A 152 -12.10 16.40 7.16
CA ILE A 152 -12.55 15.52 8.23
C ILE A 152 -13.94 16.04 8.59
N PRO A 153 -15.02 15.26 8.35
CA PRO A 153 -16.35 15.68 8.75
C PRO A 153 -16.32 15.88 10.27
N LYS A 154 -16.49 17.13 10.71
CA LYS A 154 -16.70 17.40 12.12
C LYS A 154 -18.00 16.69 12.48
N GLY A 155 -17.92 15.66 13.31
CA GLY A 155 -19.11 15.03 13.90
C GLY A 155 -19.99 16.10 14.53
N ILE A 156 -21.30 15.87 14.55
CA ILE A 156 -22.31 16.82 15.04
C ILE A 156 -21.85 17.35 16.40
N GLN A 157 -21.46 18.63 16.43
CA GLN A 157 -21.17 19.35 17.66
C GLN A 157 -22.54 19.71 18.27
N ILE A 158 -23.03 18.93 19.22
CA ILE A 158 -24.14 19.38 20.07
C ILE A 158 -23.60 20.48 20.98
N ASN A 159 -23.79 21.74 20.58
CA ASN A 159 -23.65 22.87 21.50
C ASN A 159 -24.74 22.75 22.57
N THR A 160 -24.48 21.94 23.59
CA THR A 160 -25.27 21.93 24.81
C THR A 160 -24.90 23.22 25.51
N GLY A 161 -25.68 24.27 25.23
CA GLY A 161 -25.53 25.57 25.88
C GLY A 161 -25.69 25.41 27.39
N GLY A 162 -24.55 25.27 28.07
CA GLY A 162 -24.45 25.42 29.51
C GLY A 162 -24.69 26.89 29.84
N GLY A 163 -25.97 27.26 29.99
CA GLY A 163 -26.37 28.54 30.54
C GLY A 163 -25.86 28.64 31.96
N ASN A 164 -24.96 29.60 32.19
CA ASN A 164 -24.58 30.02 33.54
C ASN A 164 -25.79 30.71 34.17
N PHE A 165 -26.48 30.00 35.07
CA PHE A 165 -27.18 30.60 36.19
C PHE A 165 -26.23 30.61 37.38
#